data_AF-A0A2D9F063-F1
#
_entry.id   AF-A0A2D9F063-F1
#
_cell.length_a   1.000
_cell.length_b   1.000
_cell.length_c   1.000
_cell.angle_alpha   90.00
_cell.angle_beta   90.00
_cell.angle_gamma   90.00
#
_symmetry.space_group_name_H-M   'P 1'
#
loop_
_entity.id
_entity.type
_entity.pdbx_description
1 polymer ?
#
loop_
_entity_poly.entity_id
_entity_poly.type
_entity_poly.pdbx_seq_one_letter_code
_entity_poly.pdbx_strand_id
1 'polypeptide(L)'
;MSSRLALMIDLERCIGCKSCEAACKAEHGLGPGENRNRVIWLGDTQAPLLDFLTLSCQHCERPACLRACPVAPKAIMKDPETGVVSINEDRCTGCGECVVACPYGAMGYDPIDHHALKCDLCHDRREVGLKPACATVCPGSAITFGARDDHLAKMAAEGRRAVDHDAYLLNPANIFLERTRAARADLPPPADPGVNAPPAFTMEGRQRPAVVDDPKRRMEIPIDDVVFPYRSTREERTPDAIVPGGCNICFNCCPTKYHVKDGKVIRVTGNEDDPQWQGKVCPKSQFLLQLYNSPERLTQPMKRVGERGEGKFVPISWDQALDEIAAKLTALRDEFGPETLSLFAGTRTGTLTRKGYMNIFAQMWGTPNFGDTEAFCSEAKNVSFESTTGMVGSGNSYTETDLGSASLYVYFGDNQAESRPVHFGMINDWKLKNGARMIVADPRLTVTASKADRWLPIRGGTDYALALGIAHHIFSADLHDKDFCENWVVGWDAWRDRIFDHGYSPEWASNITGIEPAVIREVAREIAAADGCVIFAARGINQHSNGTQTNRSLMFL
;
A
#
# COMPACT_ATOMS: atom_id res chain seq x y z
N MET A 1 -1.55 37.78 -13.88
CA MET A 1 -2.75 37.03 -13.44
C MET A 1 -2.33 36.22 -12.23
N SER A 2 -3.06 36.30 -11.11
CA SER A 2 -2.74 35.56 -9.89
C SER A 2 -2.96 34.06 -10.14
N SER A 3 -1.89 33.27 -10.11
CA SER A 3 -1.96 31.83 -10.36
C SER A 3 -2.33 31.10 -9.07
N ARG A 4 -3.62 30.83 -8.87
CA ARG A 4 -4.10 30.10 -7.69
C ARG A 4 -3.35 28.77 -7.56
N LEU A 5 -2.83 28.48 -6.37
CA LEU A 5 -2.23 27.20 -6.09
C LEU A 5 -3.30 26.12 -5.93
N ALA A 6 -3.01 24.93 -6.45
CA ALA A 6 -3.96 23.84 -6.47
C ALA A 6 -3.26 22.48 -6.35
N LEU A 7 -4.03 21.51 -5.85
CA LEU A 7 -3.75 20.10 -6.02
C LEU A 7 -4.51 19.58 -7.24
N MET A 8 -3.82 18.85 -8.11
CA MET A 8 -4.43 17.99 -9.12
C MET A 8 -4.38 16.55 -8.63
N ILE A 9 -5.54 15.91 -8.54
CA ILE A 9 -5.73 14.60 -7.92
C ILE A 9 -6.24 13.61 -8.97
N ASP A 10 -5.46 12.58 -9.27
CA ASP A 10 -5.81 11.52 -10.20
C ASP A 10 -6.50 10.35 -9.47
N LEU A 11 -7.82 10.24 -9.67
CA LEU A 11 -8.65 9.21 -9.04
C LEU A 11 -8.32 7.79 -9.54
N GLU A 12 -7.79 7.66 -10.76
CA GLU A 12 -7.36 6.36 -11.29
C GLU A 12 -6.11 5.85 -10.54
N ARG A 13 -5.18 6.76 -10.23
CA ARG A 13 -3.93 6.46 -9.51
C ARG A 13 -4.10 6.32 -8.00
N CYS A 14 -5.12 6.95 -7.42
CA CYS A 14 -5.33 6.91 -5.98
C CYS A 14 -5.72 5.50 -5.53
N ILE A 15 -4.97 4.92 -4.60
CA ILE A 15 -5.18 3.56 -4.05
C ILE A 15 -5.69 3.57 -2.60
N GLY A 16 -6.22 4.68 -2.12
CA GLY A 16 -6.81 4.73 -0.78
C GLY A 16 -5.84 4.58 0.40
N CYS A 17 -4.54 4.43 0.17
CA CYS A 17 -3.57 3.97 1.18
C CYS A 17 -3.34 4.90 2.38
N LYS A 18 -3.94 6.09 2.44
CA LYS A 18 -3.80 7.09 3.52
C LYS A 18 -2.40 7.66 3.74
N SER A 19 -1.45 7.45 2.83
CA SER A 19 -0.09 7.99 2.99
C SER A 19 -0.07 9.53 3.06
N CYS A 20 -0.90 10.18 2.26
CA CYS A 20 -1.07 11.63 2.28
C CYS A 20 -1.62 12.15 3.62
N GLU A 21 -2.48 11.39 4.28
CA GLU A 21 -3.06 11.70 5.59
C GLU A 21 -2.00 11.59 6.68
N ALA A 22 -1.27 10.46 6.71
CA ALA A 22 -0.16 10.25 7.65
C ALA A 22 0.91 11.35 7.53
N ALA A 23 1.26 11.76 6.30
CA ALA A 23 2.27 12.79 6.09
C ALA A 23 1.80 14.16 6.54
N CYS A 24 0.53 14.49 6.31
CA CYS A 24 -0.06 15.73 6.79
C CYS A 24 -0.07 15.76 8.33
N LYS A 25 -0.46 14.66 8.97
CA LYS A 25 -0.42 14.54 10.44
C LYS A 25 0.99 14.70 10.99
N ALA A 26 1.97 13.99 10.43
CA ALA A 26 3.36 14.05 10.88
C ALA A 26 4.01 15.42 10.65
N GLU A 27 3.69 16.10 9.55
CA GLU A 27 4.23 17.43 9.24
C GLU A 27 3.66 18.53 10.16
N HIS A 28 2.34 18.47 10.40
CA HIS A 28 1.63 19.54 11.11
C HIS A 28 1.32 19.20 12.57
N GLY A 29 1.73 18.03 13.06
CA GLY A 29 1.49 17.65 14.44
C GLY A 29 0.05 17.30 14.75
N LEU A 30 -0.74 16.83 13.80
CA LEU A 30 -2.16 16.64 14.03
C LEU A 30 -2.42 15.35 14.82
N GLY A 31 -3.16 15.45 15.93
CA GLY A 31 -3.56 14.33 16.78
C GLY A 31 -4.62 13.41 16.16
N PRO A 32 -5.06 12.36 16.88
CA PRO A 32 -6.19 11.53 16.49
C PRO A 32 -7.46 12.38 16.28
N GLY A 33 -8.24 12.05 15.25
CA GLY A 33 -9.46 12.81 14.91
C GLY A 33 -9.23 14.13 14.15
N GLU A 34 -8.12 14.82 14.42
CA GLU A 34 -7.72 16.04 13.72
C GLU A 34 -7.22 15.75 12.31
N ASN A 35 -7.72 16.48 11.31
CA ASN A 35 -7.37 16.18 9.93
C ASN A 35 -7.48 17.44 9.07
N ARG A 36 -6.34 17.85 8.48
CA ARG A 36 -6.29 18.88 7.42
C ARG A 36 -6.53 18.28 6.02
N ASN A 37 -6.28 16.99 5.84
CA ASN A 37 -6.68 16.17 4.69
C ASN A 37 -7.18 14.80 5.18
N ARG A 38 -7.99 14.10 4.39
CA ARG A 38 -8.51 12.75 4.70
C ARG A 38 -8.63 11.93 3.45
N VAL A 39 -8.44 10.61 3.55
CA VAL A 39 -8.79 9.71 2.45
C VAL A 39 -10.12 9.02 2.76
N ILE A 40 -11.12 9.30 1.94
CA ILE A 40 -12.45 8.70 2.02
C ILE A 40 -12.49 7.48 1.10
N TRP A 41 -12.92 6.36 1.65
CA TRP A 41 -13.19 5.14 0.91
C TRP A 41 -14.68 5.09 0.65
N LEU A 42 -15.05 4.88 -0.60
CA LEU A 42 -16.42 4.81 -1.07
C LEU A 42 -16.61 3.45 -1.75
N GLY A 43 -17.69 2.77 -1.41
CA GLY A 43 -18.20 1.60 -2.09
C GLY A 43 -19.46 1.93 -2.88
N ASP A 44 -19.76 1.08 -3.85
CA ASP A 44 -21.00 1.12 -4.61
C ASP A 44 -22.05 0.20 -3.96
N THR A 45 -23.33 0.60 -4.03
CA THR A 45 -24.43 -0.13 -3.40
C THR A 45 -25.02 -1.23 -4.29
N GLN A 46 -24.76 -1.18 -5.59
CA GLN A 46 -25.28 -2.10 -6.60
C GLN A 46 -24.21 -3.05 -7.15
N ALA A 47 -22.93 -2.64 -7.12
CA ALA A 47 -21.82 -3.44 -7.61
C ALA A 47 -20.64 -3.49 -6.62
N PRO A 48 -19.82 -4.54 -6.66
CA PRO A 48 -18.55 -4.56 -5.94
C PRO A 48 -17.59 -3.57 -6.60
N LEU A 49 -17.54 -2.34 -6.11
CA LEU A 49 -16.61 -1.29 -6.53
C LEU A 49 -15.98 -0.59 -5.32
N LEU A 50 -14.76 -0.09 -5.50
CA LEU A 50 -14.06 0.76 -4.53
C LEU A 50 -13.50 2.01 -5.18
N ASP A 51 -13.77 3.13 -4.52
CA ASP A 51 -13.37 4.46 -4.91
C ASP A 51 -12.70 5.20 -3.76
N PHE A 52 -11.75 6.06 -4.11
CA PHE A 52 -10.89 6.72 -3.14
C PHE A 52 -10.83 8.20 -3.44
N LEU A 53 -11.30 9.02 -2.49
CA LEU A 53 -11.26 10.46 -2.60
C LEU A 53 -10.31 11.03 -1.54
N THR A 54 -9.24 11.69 -1.97
CA THR A 54 -8.45 12.52 -1.06
C THR A 54 -9.19 13.85 -0.88
N LEU A 55 -9.80 14.03 0.28
CA LEU A 55 -10.52 15.24 0.63
C LEU A 55 -9.59 16.20 1.37
N SER A 56 -9.34 17.34 0.76
CA SER A 56 -8.60 18.47 1.35
C SER A 56 -9.33 19.76 1.03
N CYS A 57 -8.93 20.88 1.64
CA CYS A 57 -9.55 22.18 1.36
C CYS A 57 -9.47 22.50 -0.14
N GLN A 58 -10.58 22.97 -0.72
CA GLN A 58 -10.67 23.28 -2.15
C GLN A 58 -10.12 24.67 -2.52
N HIS A 59 -9.68 25.47 -1.55
CA HIS A 59 -9.16 26.84 -1.74
C HIS A 59 -9.99 27.67 -2.73
N CYS A 60 -11.32 27.64 -2.55
CA CYS A 60 -12.30 28.22 -3.45
C CYS A 60 -12.03 29.69 -3.79
N GLU A 61 -12.40 30.13 -4.98
CA GLU A 61 -12.33 31.55 -5.34
C GLU A 61 -13.20 32.40 -4.42
N ARG A 62 -14.38 31.86 -4.06
CA ARG A 62 -15.38 32.48 -3.21
C ARG A 62 -15.58 31.64 -1.94
N PRO A 63 -14.68 31.68 -0.95
CA PRO A 63 -14.72 30.74 0.18
C PRO A 63 -15.94 30.96 1.07
N ALA A 64 -16.82 29.95 1.16
CA ALA A 64 -17.96 29.97 2.08
C ALA A 64 -17.51 30.08 3.55
N CYS A 65 -16.43 29.38 3.91
CA CYS A 65 -15.85 29.41 5.25
C CYS A 65 -15.39 30.82 5.67
N LEU A 66 -14.78 31.60 4.76
CA LEU A 66 -14.38 32.98 5.03
C LEU A 66 -15.59 33.87 5.33
N ARG A 67 -16.67 33.73 4.54
CA ARG A 67 -17.91 34.48 4.77
C ARG A 67 -18.56 34.12 6.11
N ALA A 68 -18.58 32.82 6.44
CA ALA A 68 -19.17 32.31 7.66
C ALA A 68 -18.41 32.68 8.95
N CYS A 69 -17.11 33.01 8.87
CA CYS A 69 -16.33 33.39 10.05
C CYS A 69 -16.91 34.66 10.72
N PRO A 70 -17.40 34.58 11.98
CA PRO A 70 -18.04 35.70 12.65
C PRO A 70 -17.04 36.67 13.33
N VAL A 71 -15.77 36.28 13.42
CA VAL A 71 -14.71 37.05 14.08
C VAL A 71 -14.39 38.32 13.28
N ALA A 72 -14.11 39.42 13.97
CA ALA A 72 -13.68 40.69 13.38
C ALA A 72 -12.41 41.21 14.07
N PRO A 73 -11.27 41.35 13.36
CA PRO A 73 -11.02 40.90 11.98
C PRO A 73 -11.15 39.38 11.84
N LYS A 74 -11.53 38.91 10.63
CA LYS A 74 -11.76 37.48 10.38
C LYS A 74 -10.53 36.63 10.71
N ALA A 75 -10.78 35.47 11.31
CA ALA A 75 -9.76 34.45 11.53
C ALA A 75 -9.39 33.72 10.23
N ILE A 76 -10.30 33.69 9.25
CA ILE A 76 -10.06 33.07 7.94
C ILE A 76 -9.69 34.15 6.93
N MET A 77 -8.59 33.93 6.22
CA MET A 77 -8.06 34.85 5.22
C MET A 77 -7.80 34.11 3.90
N LYS A 78 -7.76 34.86 2.80
CA LYS A 78 -7.36 34.36 1.48
C LYS A 78 -6.18 35.20 1.02
N ASP A 79 -5.07 34.52 0.72
CA ASP A 79 -3.90 35.13 0.13
C ASP A 79 -4.23 35.60 -1.31
N PRO A 80 -4.02 36.88 -1.66
CA PRO A 80 -4.33 37.41 -2.98
C PRO A 80 -3.36 36.93 -4.08
N GLU A 81 -2.13 36.55 -3.74
CA GLU A 81 -1.12 36.09 -4.68
C GLU A 81 -1.27 34.60 -4.97
N THR A 82 -1.44 33.80 -3.93
CA THR A 82 -1.48 32.33 -4.07
C THR A 82 -2.91 31.77 -4.14
N GLY A 83 -3.91 32.56 -3.77
CA GLY A 83 -5.31 32.12 -3.65
C GLY A 83 -5.56 31.18 -2.46
N VAL A 84 -4.55 30.90 -1.64
CA VAL A 84 -4.65 29.98 -0.51
C VAL A 84 -5.52 30.60 0.58
N VAL A 85 -6.63 29.94 0.85
CA VAL A 85 -7.40 30.19 2.09
C VAL A 85 -6.65 29.56 3.27
N SER A 86 -6.50 30.28 4.37
CA SER A 86 -5.85 29.83 5.61
C SER A 86 -6.63 30.29 6.86
N ILE A 87 -6.29 29.73 8.02
CA ILE A 87 -6.84 30.11 9.32
C ILE A 87 -5.70 30.72 10.12
N ASN A 88 -5.93 31.89 10.70
CA ASN A 88 -5.13 32.43 11.77
C ASN A 88 -5.68 31.85 13.08
N GLU A 89 -4.92 30.96 13.70
CA GLU A 89 -5.33 30.21 14.90
C GLU A 89 -5.49 31.14 16.11
N ASP A 90 -4.65 32.17 16.26
CA ASP A 90 -4.73 33.16 17.35
C ASP A 90 -6.05 33.95 17.38
N ARG A 91 -6.73 34.04 16.24
CA ARG A 91 -8.03 34.72 16.10
C ARG A 91 -9.22 33.76 16.09
N CYS A 92 -8.98 32.45 16.01
CA CYS A 92 -10.05 31.47 15.92
C CYS A 92 -10.74 31.35 17.28
N THR A 93 -12.06 31.57 17.32
CA THR A 93 -12.86 31.42 18.55
C THR A 93 -13.44 30.02 18.74
N GLY A 94 -13.16 29.08 17.82
CA GLY A 94 -13.67 27.72 17.94
C GLY A 94 -15.15 27.49 17.69
N CYS A 95 -15.89 28.50 17.21
CA CYS A 95 -17.35 28.42 17.02
C CYS A 95 -17.82 27.30 16.07
N GLY A 96 -17.02 26.95 15.05
CA GLY A 96 -17.33 25.84 14.13
C GLY A 96 -18.17 26.20 12.91
N GLU A 97 -18.66 27.44 12.79
CA GLU A 97 -19.49 27.91 11.66
C GLU A 97 -18.83 27.66 10.30
N CYS A 98 -17.51 27.84 10.23
CA CYS A 98 -16.75 27.58 9.01
C CYS A 98 -16.68 26.10 8.63
N VAL A 99 -16.79 25.19 9.61
CA VAL A 99 -16.81 23.74 9.41
C VAL A 99 -18.14 23.32 8.79
N VAL A 100 -19.25 23.77 9.39
CA VAL A 100 -20.61 23.53 8.88
C VAL A 100 -20.83 24.19 7.52
N ALA A 101 -20.30 25.39 7.31
CA ALA A 101 -20.47 26.13 6.06
C ALA A 101 -19.66 25.58 4.88
N CYS A 102 -18.76 24.61 5.08
CA CYS A 102 -17.99 24.02 3.99
C CYS A 102 -18.83 22.96 3.26
N PRO A 103 -19.32 23.23 2.03
CA PRO A 103 -20.20 22.29 1.36
C PRO A 103 -19.47 21.02 0.90
N TYR A 104 -18.14 21.05 0.86
CA TYR A 104 -17.30 19.91 0.51
C TYR A 104 -16.96 19.02 1.73
N GLY A 105 -17.31 19.43 2.95
CA GLY A 105 -16.91 18.71 4.17
C GLY A 105 -15.39 18.66 4.40
N ALA A 106 -14.62 19.56 3.77
CA ALA A 106 -13.16 19.54 3.77
C ALA A 106 -12.53 20.21 5.01
N MET A 107 -13.33 20.91 5.81
CA MET A 107 -12.90 21.53 7.05
C MET A 107 -12.91 20.48 8.17
N GLY A 108 -11.85 20.47 8.97
CA GLY A 108 -11.77 19.75 10.23
C GLY A 108 -12.04 20.66 11.42
N TYR A 109 -12.08 20.05 12.60
CA TYR A 109 -12.20 20.73 13.87
C TYR A 109 -11.27 20.04 14.86
N ASP A 110 -10.53 20.82 15.62
CA ASP A 110 -9.78 20.37 16.78
C ASP A 110 -10.70 20.44 18.01
N PRO A 111 -11.08 19.30 18.60
CA PRO A 111 -11.99 19.28 19.74
C PRO A 111 -11.33 19.70 21.07
N ILE A 112 -10.01 19.77 21.14
CA ILE A 112 -9.26 20.03 22.39
C ILE A 112 -8.89 21.51 22.46
N ASP A 113 -8.21 22.01 21.43
CA ASP A 113 -7.76 23.40 21.37
C ASP A 113 -8.87 24.32 20.82
N HIS A 114 -10.04 23.75 20.50
CA HIS A 114 -11.22 24.45 20.02
C HIS A 114 -10.92 25.39 18.85
N HIS A 115 -10.31 24.87 17.78
CA HIS A 115 -10.06 25.64 16.56
C HIS A 115 -10.43 24.85 15.31
N ALA A 116 -10.79 25.58 14.26
CA ALA A 116 -11.03 24.96 12.96
C ALA A 116 -9.69 24.55 12.33
N LEU A 117 -9.68 23.39 11.66
CA LEU A 117 -8.53 22.84 10.98
C LEU A 117 -8.78 22.80 9.47
N LYS A 118 -7.78 23.13 8.67
CA LYS A 118 -7.84 22.91 7.22
C LYS A 118 -6.47 22.82 6.57
N CYS A 119 -6.41 22.18 5.41
CA CYS A 119 -5.25 22.25 4.52
C CYS A 119 -4.97 23.70 4.11
N ASP A 120 -3.72 24.14 4.23
CA ASP A 120 -3.16 25.44 3.81
C ASP A 120 -2.11 25.28 2.68
N LEU A 121 -2.11 24.09 2.06
CA LEU A 121 -1.08 23.63 1.12
C LEU A 121 0.34 23.70 1.71
N CYS A 122 0.48 23.38 3.00
CA CYS A 122 1.74 23.33 3.74
C CYS A 122 2.55 24.62 3.55
N HIS A 123 1.98 25.78 3.93
CA HIS A 123 2.63 27.08 3.77
C HIS A 123 4.10 27.08 4.23
N ASP A 124 4.38 26.59 5.45
CA ASP A 124 5.73 26.52 6.02
C ASP A 124 6.72 25.70 5.17
N ARG A 125 6.24 24.66 4.46
CA ARG A 125 7.09 23.86 3.55
C ARG A 125 7.39 24.65 2.28
N ARG A 126 6.38 25.36 1.77
CA ARG A 126 6.51 26.15 0.54
C ARG A 126 7.47 27.32 0.71
N GLU A 127 7.52 27.94 1.89
CA GLU A 127 8.47 29.03 2.19
C GLU A 127 9.94 28.61 2.03
N VAL A 128 10.25 27.34 2.27
CA VAL A 128 11.60 26.78 2.08
C VAL A 128 11.74 26.01 0.76
N GLY A 129 10.86 26.26 -0.22
CA GLY A 129 10.92 25.67 -1.56
C GLY A 129 10.46 24.21 -1.66
N LEU A 130 9.87 23.65 -0.59
CA LEU A 130 9.39 22.27 -0.58
C LEU A 130 7.91 22.17 -1.00
N LYS A 131 7.55 21.04 -1.61
CA LYS A 131 6.16 20.71 -1.94
C LYS A 131 5.36 20.31 -0.70
N PRO A 132 4.01 20.38 -0.73
CA PRO A 132 3.16 19.84 0.33
C PRO A 132 3.47 18.38 0.63
N ALA A 133 3.49 18.02 1.91
CA ALA A 133 3.90 16.69 2.36
C ALA A 133 3.07 15.57 1.71
N CYS A 134 1.76 15.79 1.51
CA CYS A 134 0.86 14.84 0.88
C CYS A 134 1.20 14.52 -0.59
N ALA A 135 1.72 15.50 -1.34
CA ALA A 135 2.11 15.33 -2.74
C ALA A 135 3.47 14.62 -2.86
N THR A 136 4.40 14.89 -1.93
CA THR A 136 5.71 14.25 -1.89
C THR A 136 5.61 12.74 -1.64
N VAL A 137 4.81 12.30 -0.66
CA VAL A 137 4.84 10.89 -0.22
C VAL A 137 3.93 9.96 -1.03
N CYS A 138 3.09 10.48 -1.92
CA CYS A 138 1.97 9.76 -2.53
C CYS A 138 2.44 8.52 -3.32
N PRO A 139 2.18 7.28 -2.85
CA PRO A 139 2.71 6.08 -3.50
C PRO A 139 2.31 5.91 -4.97
N GLY A 140 1.06 6.22 -5.31
CA GLY A 140 0.55 6.12 -6.68
C GLY A 140 0.84 7.35 -7.56
N SER A 141 1.57 8.34 -7.06
CA SER A 141 1.73 9.65 -7.73
C SER A 141 0.38 10.28 -8.10
N ALA A 142 -0.63 10.06 -7.25
CA ALA A 142 -1.99 10.52 -7.50
C ALA A 142 -2.21 12.01 -7.19
N ILE A 143 -1.28 12.65 -6.46
CA ILE A 143 -1.41 14.06 -6.04
C ILE A 143 -0.25 14.85 -6.65
N THR A 144 -0.56 15.85 -7.46
CA THR A 144 0.41 16.82 -7.98
C THR A 144 0.08 18.20 -7.41
N PHE A 145 1.10 18.98 -7.03
CA PHE A 145 0.96 20.34 -6.52
C PHE A 145 1.59 21.34 -7.50
N GLY A 146 0.97 22.50 -7.67
CA GLY A 146 1.44 23.55 -8.58
C GLY A 146 0.42 24.66 -8.79
N ALA A 147 0.68 25.54 -9.76
CA ALA A 147 -0.30 26.52 -10.20
C ALA A 147 -1.48 25.82 -10.91
N ARG A 148 -2.69 26.30 -10.66
CA ARG A 148 -3.91 25.74 -11.23
C ARG A 148 -3.92 25.80 -12.77
N ASP A 149 -3.44 26.89 -13.34
CA ASP A 149 -3.44 27.08 -14.80
C ASP A 149 -2.47 26.12 -15.48
N ASP A 150 -1.32 25.84 -14.87
CA ASP A 150 -0.38 24.82 -15.33
C ASP A 150 -1.00 23.42 -15.29
N HIS A 151 -1.76 23.11 -14.22
CA HIS A 151 -2.48 21.83 -14.14
C HIS A 151 -3.57 21.73 -15.21
N LEU A 152 -4.30 22.79 -15.50
CA LEU A 152 -5.29 22.81 -16.58
C LEU A 152 -4.64 22.62 -17.95
N ALA A 153 -3.51 23.28 -18.19
CA ALA A 153 -2.74 23.11 -19.43
C ALA A 153 -2.22 21.68 -19.58
N LYS A 154 -1.67 21.11 -18.50
CA LYS A 154 -1.23 19.70 -18.45
C LYS A 154 -2.38 18.74 -18.70
N MET A 155 -3.51 18.93 -18.02
CA MET A 155 -4.71 18.12 -18.19
C MET A 155 -5.20 18.13 -19.64
N ALA A 156 -5.24 19.31 -20.27
CA ALA A 156 -5.62 19.45 -21.67
C ALA A 156 -4.62 18.77 -22.62
N ALA A 157 -3.31 18.93 -22.38
CA ALA A 157 -2.26 18.28 -23.16
C ALA A 157 -2.31 16.74 -23.08
N GLU A 158 -2.70 16.20 -21.94
CA GLU A 158 -2.89 14.76 -21.73
C GLU A 158 -4.27 14.25 -22.19
N GLY A 159 -5.15 15.12 -22.71
CA GLY A 159 -6.51 14.75 -23.13
C GLY A 159 -7.39 14.25 -21.96
N ARG A 160 -7.04 14.61 -20.72
CA ARG A 160 -7.77 14.22 -19.51
C ARG A 160 -8.93 15.18 -19.26
N ARG A 161 -9.95 14.70 -18.55
CA ARG A 161 -11.11 15.51 -18.11
C ARG A 161 -11.11 15.69 -16.60
N ALA A 162 -11.60 16.83 -16.15
CA ALA A 162 -11.83 17.11 -14.73
C ALA A 162 -13.25 16.69 -14.35
N VAL A 163 -13.41 16.14 -13.15
CA VAL A 163 -14.71 15.97 -12.50
C VAL A 163 -15.26 17.37 -12.17
N ASP A 164 -16.44 17.67 -12.68
CA ASP A 164 -17.18 18.84 -12.23
C ASP A 164 -17.65 18.62 -10.79
N HIS A 165 -17.10 19.44 -9.91
CA HIS A 165 -17.43 19.44 -8.49
C HIS A 165 -17.74 20.86 -8.00
N ASP A 166 -18.09 21.80 -8.91
CA ASP A 166 -18.50 23.15 -8.53
C ASP A 166 -20.02 23.33 -8.45
N ALA A 167 -20.73 22.33 -7.93
CA ALA A 167 -22.18 22.37 -7.74
C ALA A 167 -22.66 23.56 -6.88
N TYR A 168 -21.76 24.18 -6.12
CA TYR A 168 -22.04 25.29 -5.20
C TYR A 168 -21.63 26.66 -5.76
N LEU A 169 -21.13 26.72 -6.99
CA LEU A 169 -20.66 27.96 -7.63
C LEU A 169 -19.67 28.70 -6.73
N LEU A 170 -18.65 28.01 -6.22
CA LEU A 170 -17.58 28.57 -5.41
C LEU A 170 -16.23 28.64 -6.16
N ASN A 171 -16.15 28.03 -7.35
CA ASN A 171 -14.96 27.92 -8.20
C ASN A 171 -13.76 27.35 -7.43
N PRO A 172 -13.78 26.04 -7.08
CA PRO A 172 -12.70 25.37 -6.38
C PRO A 172 -11.38 25.43 -7.17
N ALA A 173 -10.26 25.51 -6.44
CA ALA A 173 -8.93 25.56 -7.03
C ALA A 173 -8.43 24.16 -7.41
N ASN A 174 -8.62 23.17 -6.55
CA ASN A 174 -8.18 21.80 -6.82
C ASN A 174 -8.92 21.21 -8.02
N ILE A 175 -8.25 20.28 -8.69
CA ILE A 175 -8.75 19.59 -9.87
C ILE A 175 -8.75 18.09 -9.56
N PHE A 176 -9.90 17.44 -9.73
CA PHE A 176 -10.01 15.99 -9.66
C PHE A 176 -10.09 15.46 -11.08
N LEU A 177 -9.16 14.60 -11.48
CA LEU A 177 -9.19 14.00 -12.82
C LEU A 177 -10.18 12.83 -12.83
N GLU A 178 -10.97 12.76 -13.89
CA GLU A 178 -11.79 11.59 -14.19
C GLU A 178 -10.91 10.36 -14.40
N ARG A 179 -11.48 9.19 -14.12
CA ARG A 179 -10.85 7.89 -14.38
C ARG A 179 -10.66 7.69 -15.89
N THR A 180 -9.47 7.27 -16.31
CA THR A 180 -9.14 7.06 -17.73
C THR A 180 -9.92 5.90 -18.35
N ARG A 181 -10.33 4.91 -17.55
CA ARG A 181 -11.00 3.69 -18.04
C ARG A 181 -12.38 3.95 -18.65
N ALA A 182 -13.01 5.08 -18.37
CA ALA A 182 -14.23 5.50 -19.07
C ALA A 182 -14.00 5.81 -20.57
N ALA A 183 -12.75 5.86 -21.06
CA ALA A 183 -12.38 6.35 -22.39
C ALA A 183 -11.78 5.31 -23.36
N ARG A 184 -11.65 4.02 -23.01
CA ARG A 184 -11.13 2.99 -23.94
C ARG A 184 -12.27 2.30 -24.70
N ALA A 185 -12.63 2.86 -25.86
CA ALA A 185 -13.70 2.37 -26.73
C ALA A 185 -13.25 1.31 -27.77
N ASP A 186 -11.96 1.00 -27.81
CA ASP A 186 -11.29 0.16 -28.82
C ASP A 186 -11.21 -1.33 -28.46
N LEU A 187 -11.71 -1.74 -27.30
CA LEU A 187 -11.69 -3.11 -26.83
C LEU A 187 -13.11 -3.71 -26.78
N PRO A 188 -13.28 -5.01 -27.12
CA PRO A 188 -14.58 -5.65 -27.01
C PRO A 188 -15.06 -5.55 -25.56
N PRO A 189 -16.34 -5.16 -25.35
CA PRO A 189 -16.88 -5.12 -24.00
C PRO A 189 -16.79 -6.53 -23.40
N PRO A 190 -16.51 -6.64 -22.09
CA PRO A 190 -16.58 -7.93 -21.42
C PRO A 190 -17.96 -8.55 -21.69
N ALA A 191 -18.00 -9.88 -21.85
CA ALA A 191 -19.21 -10.64 -22.22
C ALA A 191 -20.40 -10.41 -21.28
N ASP A 192 -20.15 -9.86 -20.08
CA ASP A 192 -21.15 -9.33 -19.16
C ASP A 192 -20.88 -7.83 -18.87
N PRO A 193 -21.77 -6.91 -19.31
CA PRO A 193 -21.71 -5.49 -19.01
C PRO A 193 -21.83 -5.15 -17.51
N GLY A 194 -22.32 -6.08 -16.67
CA GLY A 194 -22.68 -5.82 -15.27
C GLY A 194 -21.52 -5.65 -14.29
N VAL A 195 -20.27 -5.98 -14.67
CA VAL A 195 -19.18 -6.11 -13.67
C VAL A 195 -17.90 -5.33 -13.99
N ASN A 196 -17.68 -4.86 -15.22
CA ASN A 196 -16.29 -4.58 -15.66
C ASN A 196 -16.03 -3.26 -16.41
N ALA A 197 -16.92 -2.27 -16.31
CA ALA A 197 -16.57 -0.87 -16.61
C ALA A 197 -16.83 -0.01 -15.37
N PRO A 198 -15.80 0.60 -14.75
CA PRO A 198 -16.06 1.52 -13.65
C PRO A 198 -16.82 2.73 -14.22
N PRO A 199 -18.04 3.03 -13.72
CA PRO A 199 -18.74 4.24 -14.11
C PRO A 199 -17.89 5.47 -13.77
N ALA A 200 -18.18 6.61 -14.41
CA ALA A 200 -17.59 7.88 -14.01
C ALA A 200 -17.80 8.07 -12.49
N PHE A 201 -16.81 8.68 -11.81
CA PHE A 201 -16.93 8.94 -10.39
C PHE A 201 -18.12 9.88 -10.13
N THR A 202 -19.16 9.39 -9.47
CA THR A 202 -20.26 10.20 -8.92
C THR A 202 -20.38 9.93 -7.43
N MET A 203 -20.99 10.86 -6.68
CA MET A 203 -21.30 10.64 -5.26
C MET A 203 -22.64 9.92 -5.06
N GLU A 204 -23.51 9.92 -6.07
CA GLU A 204 -24.83 9.31 -6.00
C GLU A 204 -24.73 7.79 -5.88
N GLY A 205 -25.52 7.18 -4.98
CA GLY A 205 -25.52 5.73 -4.76
C GLY A 205 -24.28 5.16 -4.05
N ARG A 206 -23.33 6.01 -3.61
CA ARG A 206 -22.09 5.59 -2.93
C ARG A 206 -22.17 5.74 -1.42
N GLN A 207 -21.56 4.77 -0.72
CA GLN A 207 -21.54 4.72 0.74
C GLN A 207 -20.14 4.40 1.24
N ARG A 208 -19.84 4.70 2.51
CA ARG A 208 -18.59 4.21 3.11
C ARG A 208 -18.70 2.69 3.31
N PRO A 209 -17.67 1.90 2.97
CA PRO A 209 -17.72 0.45 3.16
C PRO A 209 -17.92 0.09 4.64
N ALA A 210 -18.85 -0.81 4.94
CA ALA A 210 -19.25 -1.17 6.31
C ALA A 210 -18.08 -1.60 7.22
N VAL A 211 -17.05 -2.25 6.67
CA VAL A 211 -15.85 -2.67 7.41
C VAL A 211 -15.08 -1.47 7.99
N VAL A 212 -15.16 -0.30 7.36
CA VAL A 212 -14.46 0.92 7.81
C VAL A 212 -15.19 1.59 8.98
N ASP A 213 -16.50 1.38 9.10
CA ASP A 213 -17.39 2.15 9.98
C ASP A 213 -17.88 1.40 11.22
N ASP A 214 -17.44 0.17 11.49
CA ASP A 214 -17.82 -0.54 12.72
C ASP A 214 -17.31 0.22 13.96
N PRO A 215 -18.17 0.95 14.70
CA PRO A 215 -17.74 1.77 15.83
C PRO A 215 -17.26 0.91 16.97
N LYS A 216 -17.76 -0.33 17.08
CA LYS A 216 -17.37 -1.30 18.12
C LYS A 216 -15.96 -1.83 17.91
N ARG A 217 -15.43 -1.71 16.68
CA ARG A 217 -14.05 -2.09 16.34
C ARG A 217 -13.10 -0.89 16.35
N ARG A 218 -13.61 0.34 16.44
CA ARG A 218 -12.76 1.51 16.58
C ARG A 218 -12.38 1.63 18.05
N MET A 219 -11.10 1.42 18.32
CA MET A 219 -10.55 1.74 19.63
C MET A 219 -10.72 3.24 19.87
N GLU A 220 -11.38 3.61 20.97
CA GLU A 220 -11.29 4.97 21.47
C GLU A 220 -9.84 5.19 21.90
N ILE A 221 -9.19 6.22 21.33
CA ILE A 221 -7.84 6.62 21.71
C ILE A 221 -8.01 7.77 22.70
N PRO A 222 -7.76 7.57 24.01
CA PRO A 222 -7.69 8.64 24.98
C PRO A 222 -6.73 9.73 24.52
N ILE A 223 -7.08 10.98 24.80
CA ILE A 223 -6.24 12.14 24.48
C ILE A 223 -4.85 12.03 25.10
N ASP A 224 -4.76 11.46 26.30
CA ASP A 224 -3.50 11.30 27.03
C ASP A 224 -2.63 10.16 26.49
N ASP A 225 -3.19 9.25 25.68
CA ASP A 225 -2.44 8.17 25.02
C ASP A 225 -1.71 8.67 23.76
N VAL A 226 -1.92 9.94 23.40
CA VAL A 226 -1.32 10.57 22.22
C VAL A 226 0.08 11.07 22.57
N VAL A 227 1.03 10.15 22.53
CA VAL A 227 2.44 10.46 22.73
C VAL A 227 2.99 11.22 21.51
N PHE A 228 3.96 12.10 21.77
CA PHE A 228 4.87 12.72 20.80
C PHE A 228 5.04 11.89 19.49
N PRO A 229 4.90 12.50 18.30
CA PRO A 229 5.06 13.93 17.99
C PRO A 229 3.74 14.69 17.75
N TYR A 230 2.60 14.08 18.02
CA TYR A 230 1.33 14.76 17.80
C TYR A 230 1.16 15.88 18.82
N ARG A 231 0.55 16.99 18.38
CA ARG A 231 0.32 18.23 19.14
C ARG A 231 1.57 18.93 19.69
N SER A 232 2.76 18.45 19.37
CA SER A 232 4.01 19.15 19.68
C SER A 232 4.13 20.43 18.84
N THR A 233 5.00 21.36 19.21
CA THR A 233 5.27 22.55 18.39
C THR A 233 6.13 22.19 17.17
N ARG A 234 6.25 23.12 16.22
CA ARG A 234 7.13 22.94 15.06
C ARG A 234 8.61 22.94 15.50
N GLU A 235 8.98 23.78 16.46
CA GLU A 235 10.34 23.83 17.03
C GLU A 235 10.72 22.50 17.68
N GLU A 236 9.79 21.85 18.39
CA GLU A 236 9.98 20.53 18.96
C GLU A 236 10.20 19.45 17.88
N ARG A 237 9.67 19.67 16.67
CA ARG A 237 9.81 18.79 15.50
C ARG A 237 10.92 19.18 14.51
N THR A 238 11.72 20.19 14.83
CA THR A 238 12.89 20.55 14.03
C THR A 238 14.06 19.65 14.40
N PRO A 239 14.60 18.83 13.48
CA PRO A 239 15.69 17.91 13.78
C PRO A 239 17.04 18.61 13.91
N ASP A 240 17.93 18.03 14.72
CA ASP A 240 19.36 18.35 14.75
C ASP A 240 20.17 17.50 13.74
N ALA A 241 19.64 16.33 13.35
CA ALA A 241 20.24 15.44 12.36
C ALA A 241 19.19 14.75 11.49
N ILE A 242 19.55 14.49 10.22
CA ILE A 242 18.75 13.71 9.28
C ILE A 242 19.61 12.55 8.77
N VAL A 243 19.19 11.32 9.06
CA VAL A 243 19.95 10.10 8.76
C VAL A 243 19.19 9.27 7.71
N PRO A 244 19.82 8.92 6.58
CA PRO A 244 19.21 8.00 5.61
C PRO A 244 19.12 6.59 6.19
N GLY A 245 18.05 5.87 5.85
CA GLY A 245 17.86 4.48 6.25
C GLY A 245 16.77 3.82 5.42
N GLY A 246 16.22 2.71 5.92
CA GLY A 246 15.17 1.98 5.23
C GLY A 246 14.07 1.53 6.18
N CYS A 247 12.83 1.57 5.70
CA CYS A 247 11.68 1.10 6.44
C CYS A 247 11.83 -0.38 6.81
N ASN A 248 11.69 -0.71 8.10
CA ASN A 248 11.84 -2.05 8.63
C ASN A 248 10.50 -2.81 8.80
N ILE A 249 9.42 -2.43 8.10
CA ILE A 249 8.11 -3.12 8.18
C ILE A 249 7.94 -4.24 7.13
N CYS A 250 7.71 -3.91 5.86
CA CYS A 250 7.54 -4.89 4.79
C CYS A 250 8.83 -5.09 3.99
N PHE A 251 8.84 -6.09 3.10
CA PHE A 251 10.05 -6.46 2.36
C PHE A 251 10.52 -5.42 1.33
N ASN A 252 9.68 -4.46 0.93
CA ASN A 252 10.09 -3.39 0.02
C ASN A 252 11.21 -2.51 0.59
N CYS A 253 11.39 -2.49 1.92
CA CYS A 253 12.45 -1.74 2.61
C CYS A 253 12.61 -0.31 2.10
N CYS A 254 11.48 0.40 1.88
CA CYS A 254 11.47 1.68 1.19
C CYS A 254 12.49 2.65 1.82
N PRO A 255 13.31 3.34 1.01
CA PRO A 255 14.28 4.32 1.49
C PRO A 255 13.61 5.47 2.25
N THR A 256 14.10 5.74 3.46
CA THR A 256 13.56 6.76 4.37
C THR A 256 14.65 7.70 4.85
N LYS A 257 14.23 8.87 5.32
CA LYS A 257 15.05 9.79 6.13
C LYS A 257 14.49 9.80 7.55
N TYR A 258 15.33 9.47 8.52
CA TYR A 258 15.02 9.56 9.95
C TYR A 258 15.48 10.92 10.46
N HIS A 259 14.53 11.70 10.98
CA HIS A 259 14.76 13.02 11.55
C HIS A 259 14.97 12.80 13.04
N VAL A 260 16.14 13.18 13.56
CA VAL A 260 16.56 12.98 14.94
C VAL A 260 16.65 14.32 15.63
N LYS A 261 16.28 14.35 16.92
CA LYS A 261 16.51 15.47 17.83
C LYS A 261 16.81 14.92 19.21
N ASP A 262 17.88 15.39 19.84
CA ASP A 262 18.27 14.97 21.20
C ASP A 262 18.38 13.43 21.34
N GLY A 263 18.89 12.77 20.30
CA GLY A 263 19.04 11.31 20.24
C GLY A 263 17.73 10.53 20.04
N LYS A 264 16.58 11.19 19.86
CA LYS A 264 15.28 10.56 19.60
C LYS A 264 14.86 10.75 18.15
N VAL A 265 14.26 9.71 17.57
CA VAL A 265 13.60 9.84 16.26
C VAL A 265 12.31 10.64 16.48
N ILE A 266 12.16 11.72 15.73
CA ILE A 266 11.04 12.66 15.86
C ILE A 266 10.11 12.69 14.64
N ARG A 267 10.61 12.26 13.47
CA ARG A 267 9.85 12.17 12.23
C ARG A 267 10.50 11.18 11.28
N VAL A 268 9.69 10.51 10.46
CA VAL A 268 10.16 9.62 9.39
C VAL A 268 9.55 10.09 8.08
N THR A 269 10.38 10.44 7.10
CA THR A 269 9.95 10.81 5.74
C THR A 269 10.53 9.84 4.72
N GLY A 270 10.04 9.85 3.49
CA GLY A 270 10.72 9.17 2.40
C GLY A 270 12.05 9.82 2.05
N ASN A 271 12.94 9.05 1.43
CA ASN A 271 14.18 9.58 0.86
C ASN A 271 13.94 10.04 -0.59
N GLU A 272 13.92 11.35 -0.81
CA GLU A 272 13.75 11.96 -2.15
C GLU A 272 14.96 11.74 -3.07
N ASP A 273 16.15 11.44 -2.50
CA ASP A 273 17.38 11.20 -3.26
C ASP A 273 17.41 9.78 -3.88
N ASP A 274 16.46 8.92 -3.50
CA ASP A 274 16.35 7.58 -4.06
C ASP A 274 15.82 7.64 -5.51
N PRO A 275 16.55 7.08 -6.49
CA PRO A 275 16.22 7.24 -7.91
C PRO A 275 14.91 6.52 -8.31
N GLN A 276 14.51 5.51 -7.54
CA GLN A 276 13.38 4.64 -7.87
C GLN A 276 12.06 5.13 -7.25
N TRP A 277 12.07 5.33 -5.94
CA TRP A 277 10.90 5.68 -5.14
C TRP A 277 10.75 7.18 -4.93
N GLN A 278 11.83 7.97 -5.05
CA GLN A 278 11.78 9.44 -5.04
C GLN A 278 10.94 10.01 -3.87
N GLY A 279 11.15 9.49 -2.66
CA GLY A 279 10.45 9.94 -1.46
C GLY A 279 9.07 9.30 -1.20
N LYS A 280 8.58 8.41 -2.08
CA LYS A 280 7.31 7.71 -1.88
C LYS A 280 7.41 6.72 -0.72
N VAL A 281 6.50 6.84 0.24
CA VAL A 281 6.39 5.95 1.42
C VAL A 281 4.92 5.69 1.75
N CYS A 282 4.61 4.59 2.43
CA CYS A 282 3.25 4.29 2.92
C CYS A 282 3.07 4.72 4.39
N PRO A 283 1.84 4.77 4.95
CA PRO A 283 1.62 5.18 6.33
C PRO A 283 2.40 4.36 7.35
N LYS A 284 2.56 3.05 7.09
CA LYS A 284 3.32 2.14 7.97
C LYS A 284 4.74 2.63 8.22
N SER A 285 5.36 3.19 7.18
CA SER A 285 6.72 3.75 7.27
C SER A 285 6.77 5.02 8.11
N GLN A 286 5.76 5.87 7.99
CA GLN A 286 5.69 7.15 8.69
C GLN A 286 5.36 6.96 10.17
N PHE A 287 4.48 6.00 10.47
CA PHE A 287 4.09 5.64 11.84
C PHE A 287 5.11 4.73 12.57
N LEU A 288 6.24 4.36 11.95
CA LEU A 288 7.35 3.72 12.64
C LEU A 288 7.80 4.49 13.88
N LEU A 289 7.63 5.81 13.85
CA LEU A 289 7.88 6.70 14.97
C LEU A 289 7.22 6.25 16.29
N GLN A 290 6.01 5.66 16.20
CA GLN A 290 5.28 5.16 17.37
C GLN A 290 5.95 3.95 18.00
N LEU A 291 6.64 3.11 17.20
CA LEU A 291 7.37 1.95 17.72
C LEU A 291 8.65 2.38 18.48
N TYR A 292 9.30 3.46 18.06
CA TYR A 292 10.55 3.92 18.69
C TYR A 292 10.30 4.63 20.02
N ASN A 293 9.18 5.35 20.13
CA ASN A 293 8.84 6.19 21.28
C ASN A 293 7.77 5.57 22.20
N SER A 294 7.34 4.32 21.96
CA SER A 294 6.37 3.64 22.83
C SER A 294 6.92 3.49 24.25
N PRO A 295 6.15 3.86 25.29
CA PRO A 295 6.53 3.65 26.69
C PRO A 295 6.59 2.16 27.07
N GLU A 296 5.96 1.28 26.28
CA GLU A 296 5.96 -0.18 26.50
C GLU A 296 7.17 -0.88 25.88
N ARG A 297 8.05 -0.15 25.20
CA ARG A 297 9.23 -0.72 24.56
C ARG A 297 10.18 -1.31 25.62
N LEU A 298 10.53 -2.59 25.46
CA LEU A 298 11.53 -3.24 26.30
C LEU A 298 12.92 -2.61 26.09
N THR A 299 13.50 -2.07 27.17
CA THR A 299 14.81 -1.38 27.17
C THR A 299 15.91 -2.13 27.90
N GLN A 300 15.56 -3.19 28.64
CA GLN A 300 16.51 -4.03 29.40
C GLN A 300 16.03 -5.49 29.43
N PRO A 301 16.94 -6.46 29.69
CA PRO A 301 16.56 -7.85 29.88
C PRO A 301 15.59 -8.05 31.05
N MET A 302 14.62 -8.94 30.86
CA MET A 302 13.58 -9.24 31.85
C MET A 302 13.60 -10.73 32.20
N LYS A 303 13.82 -11.07 33.47
CA LYS A 303 13.83 -12.45 33.98
C LYS A 303 12.49 -12.82 34.59
N ARG A 304 11.95 -13.97 34.21
CA ARG A 304 10.74 -14.52 34.83
C ARG A 304 11.04 -14.98 36.26
N VAL A 305 10.21 -14.57 37.22
CA VAL A 305 10.31 -14.96 38.64
C VAL A 305 9.13 -15.79 39.15
N GLY A 306 8.10 -15.97 38.31
CA GLY A 306 6.94 -16.82 38.60
C GLY A 306 6.84 -18.03 37.67
N GLU A 307 5.71 -18.73 37.78
CA GLU A 307 5.39 -19.86 36.91
C GLU A 307 5.27 -19.42 35.45
N ARG A 308 5.52 -20.35 34.52
CA ARG A 308 5.43 -20.06 33.08
C ARG A 308 3.99 -19.65 32.74
N GLY A 309 3.83 -18.45 32.19
CA GLY A 309 2.53 -17.90 31.81
C GLY A 309 1.97 -16.87 32.79
N GLU A 310 2.54 -16.71 33.99
CA GLU A 310 2.05 -15.75 34.99
C GLU A 310 2.36 -14.28 34.68
N GLY A 311 3.23 -13.99 33.71
CA GLY A 311 3.59 -12.61 33.38
C GLY A 311 4.45 -11.89 34.43
N LYS A 312 5.02 -12.60 35.42
CA LYS A 312 5.84 -12.00 36.48
C LYS A 312 7.32 -11.94 36.09
N PHE A 313 7.81 -10.73 35.84
CA PHE A 313 9.20 -10.47 35.44
C PHE A 313 9.87 -9.41 36.30
N VAL A 314 11.19 -9.52 36.46
CA VAL A 314 12.05 -8.50 37.07
C VAL A 314 13.17 -8.13 36.10
N PRO A 315 13.60 -6.86 36.07
CA PRO A 315 14.75 -6.46 35.26
C PRO A 315 16.05 -7.06 35.78
N ILE A 316 16.95 -7.47 34.88
CA ILE A 316 18.30 -7.96 35.19
C ILE A 316 19.33 -7.35 34.23
N SER A 317 20.62 -7.42 34.56
CA SER A 317 21.69 -6.96 33.67
C SER A 317 21.87 -7.89 32.46
N TRP A 318 22.51 -7.38 31.41
CA TRP A 318 22.90 -8.20 30.25
C TRP A 318 23.86 -9.31 30.64
N ASP A 319 24.86 -9.04 31.48
CA ASP A 319 25.82 -10.06 31.92
C ASP A 319 25.11 -11.21 32.65
N GLN A 320 24.23 -10.87 33.61
CA GLN A 320 23.44 -11.89 34.31
C GLN A 320 22.56 -12.69 33.34
N ALA A 321 21.89 -12.03 32.39
CA ALA A 321 21.02 -12.70 31.44
C ALA A 321 21.81 -13.70 30.57
N LEU A 322 22.97 -13.27 30.05
CA LEU A 322 23.82 -14.08 29.19
C LEU A 322 24.45 -15.25 29.97
N ASP A 323 24.94 -15.03 31.18
CA ASP A 323 25.53 -16.08 32.03
C ASP A 323 24.51 -17.16 32.39
N GLU A 324 23.31 -16.75 32.83
CA GLU A 324 22.25 -17.70 33.19
C GLU A 324 21.75 -18.49 31.98
N ILE A 325 21.61 -17.84 30.81
CA ILE A 325 21.24 -18.51 29.55
C ILE A 325 22.34 -19.49 29.14
N ALA A 326 23.61 -19.08 29.13
CA ALA A 326 24.73 -19.92 28.72
C ALA A 326 24.89 -21.14 29.64
N ALA A 327 24.82 -20.96 30.96
CA ALA A 327 24.90 -22.05 31.91
C ALA A 327 23.76 -23.08 31.70
N LYS A 328 22.53 -22.59 31.52
CA LYS A 328 21.37 -23.45 31.28
C LYS A 328 21.46 -24.21 29.95
N LEU A 329 21.83 -23.52 28.88
CA LEU A 329 21.97 -24.15 27.56
C LEU A 329 23.10 -25.19 27.56
N THR A 330 24.21 -24.93 28.25
CA THR A 330 25.33 -25.87 28.35
C THR A 330 24.93 -27.14 29.08
N ALA A 331 24.27 -27.01 30.24
CA ALA A 331 23.79 -28.18 30.99
C ALA A 331 22.80 -29.04 30.16
N LEU A 332 21.87 -28.39 29.44
CA LEU A 332 20.94 -29.09 28.56
C LEU A 332 21.66 -29.79 27.39
N ARG A 333 22.70 -29.17 26.82
CA ARG A 333 23.50 -29.77 25.76
C ARG A 333 24.25 -31.00 26.25
N ASP A 334 24.85 -30.94 27.44
CA ASP A 334 25.60 -32.05 28.03
C ASP A 334 24.69 -33.24 28.37
N GLU A 335 23.44 -32.97 28.77
CA GLU A 335 22.46 -34.01 29.12
C GLU A 335 21.72 -34.60 27.90
N PHE A 336 21.28 -33.76 26.97
CA PHE A 336 20.35 -34.15 25.89
C PHE A 336 20.90 -33.99 24.48
N GLY A 337 22.14 -33.55 24.32
CA GLY A 337 22.73 -33.27 23.01
C GLY A 337 22.36 -31.88 22.45
N PRO A 338 23.03 -31.43 21.38
CA PRO A 338 22.82 -30.09 20.82
C PRO A 338 21.42 -29.87 20.24
N GLU A 339 20.73 -30.91 19.80
CA GLU A 339 19.38 -30.88 19.24
C GLU A 339 18.31 -30.37 20.22
N THR A 340 18.58 -30.38 21.53
CA THR A 340 17.65 -29.85 22.53
C THR A 340 17.35 -28.35 22.34
N LEU A 341 18.23 -27.62 21.64
CA LEU A 341 18.06 -26.19 21.39
C LEU A 341 17.33 -25.96 20.08
N SER A 342 16.15 -25.32 20.15
CA SER A 342 15.49 -24.74 18.96
C SER A 342 15.65 -23.22 18.93
N LEU A 343 15.95 -22.70 17.74
CA LEU A 343 16.10 -21.27 17.47
C LEU A 343 15.01 -20.85 16.48
N PHE A 344 14.30 -19.77 16.79
CA PHE A 344 13.30 -19.18 15.90
C PHE A 344 13.61 -17.70 15.65
N ALA A 345 13.85 -17.32 14.40
CA ALA A 345 14.18 -15.95 14.04
C ALA A 345 13.05 -15.23 13.29
N GLY A 346 12.77 -13.99 13.71
CA GLY A 346 11.90 -13.09 12.95
C GLY A 346 12.60 -12.53 11.70
N THR A 347 11.88 -12.39 10.59
CA THR A 347 12.43 -11.85 9.32
C THR A 347 13.06 -10.46 9.46
N ARG A 348 12.57 -9.62 10.38
CA ARG A 348 13.05 -8.22 10.54
C ARG A 348 14.16 -8.04 11.58
N THR A 349 14.77 -9.15 12.02
CA THR A 349 16.01 -9.15 12.84
C THR A 349 17.24 -8.65 12.06
N GLY A 350 17.11 -8.51 10.74
CA GLY A 350 18.17 -8.07 9.82
C GLY A 350 18.83 -9.26 9.10
N THR A 351 19.18 -9.07 7.83
CA THR A 351 19.70 -10.15 6.97
C THR A 351 21.00 -10.72 7.51
N LEU A 352 21.92 -9.87 7.97
CA LEU A 352 23.20 -10.30 8.54
C LEU A 352 23.00 -11.10 9.84
N THR A 353 22.06 -10.68 10.69
CA THR A 353 21.78 -11.40 11.93
C THR A 353 21.12 -12.74 11.67
N ARG A 354 20.06 -12.77 10.83
CA ARG A 354 19.29 -13.98 10.55
C ARG A 354 20.06 -15.00 9.72
N LYS A 355 20.62 -14.59 8.58
CA LYS A 355 21.32 -15.50 7.65
C LYS A 355 22.80 -15.68 7.97
N GLY A 356 23.39 -14.77 8.76
CA GLY A 356 24.77 -14.84 9.22
C GLY A 356 24.85 -15.32 10.67
N TYR A 357 24.83 -14.40 11.64
CA TYR A 357 25.17 -14.70 13.04
C TYR A 357 24.38 -15.85 13.67
N MET A 358 23.05 -15.87 13.49
CA MET A 358 22.20 -16.94 14.04
C MET A 358 22.48 -18.30 13.40
N ASN A 359 22.72 -18.32 12.09
CA ASN A 359 23.04 -19.54 11.36
C ASN A 359 24.42 -20.08 11.76
N ILE A 360 25.42 -19.20 11.86
CA ILE A 360 26.77 -19.54 12.35
C ILE A 360 26.69 -20.09 13.78
N PHE A 361 25.93 -19.43 14.65
CA PHE A 361 25.72 -19.90 16.02
C PHE A 361 25.08 -21.29 16.05
N ALA A 362 24.01 -21.53 15.28
CA ALA A 362 23.35 -22.83 15.20
C ALA A 362 24.32 -23.94 14.76
N GLN A 363 25.14 -23.66 13.73
CA GLN A 363 26.15 -24.60 13.21
C GLN A 363 27.27 -24.87 14.23
N MET A 364 27.79 -23.85 14.90
CA MET A 364 28.83 -24.00 15.93
C MET A 364 28.31 -24.71 17.19
N TRP A 365 27.05 -24.46 17.56
CA TRP A 365 26.37 -25.19 18.62
C TRP A 365 26.14 -26.66 18.24
N GLY A 366 25.87 -26.92 16.96
CA GLY A 366 25.56 -28.23 16.40
C GLY A 366 24.07 -28.55 16.38
N THR A 367 23.18 -27.57 16.55
CA THR A 367 21.73 -27.81 16.47
C THR A 367 21.24 -27.67 15.03
N PRO A 368 20.50 -28.66 14.50
CA PRO A 368 19.81 -28.52 13.22
C PRO A 368 18.49 -27.73 13.35
N ASN A 369 18.03 -27.46 14.58
CA ASN A 369 16.69 -26.96 14.87
C ASN A 369 16.61 -25.43 14.78
N PHE A 370 17.01 -24.89 13.62
CA PHE A 370 16.82 -23.47 13.28
C PHE A 370 15.63 -23.31 12.35
N GLY A 371 14.64 -22.55 12.81
CA GLY A 371 13.49 -22.14 12.02
C GLY A 371 13.38 -20.62 11.94
N ASP A 372 12.59 -20.16 10.99
CA ASP A 372 12.21 -18.76 10.90
C ASP A 372 10.78 -18.65 10.37
N THR A 373 10.38 -17.42 10.05
CA THR A 373 9.04 -17.16 9.54
C THR A 373 8.82 -17.66 8.12
N GLU A 374 9.81 -18.25 7.43
CA GLU A 374 9.76 -18.66 6.03
C GLU A 374 8.91 -19.89 5.75
N ALA A 375 8.43 -20.63 6.76
CA ALA A 375 7.38 -21.65 6.57
C ALA A 375 5.94 -21.10 6.52
N PHE A 376 5.72 -19.83 6.93
CA PHE A 376 4.40 -19.14 6.91
C PHE A 376 4.15 -18.07 5.79
N CYS A 377 5.05 -17.10 5.51
CA CYS A 377 5.97 -16.91 4.34
C CYS A 377 5.86 -17.07 2.76
N SER A 378 7.07 -17.26 2.19
CA SER A 378 7.49 -17.76 0.88
C SER A 378 7.98 -19.24 0.69
N GLU A 379 8.02 -20.18 1.66
CA GLU A 379 8.59 -21.54 1.42
C GLU A 379 8.07 -22.25 0.17
N ALA A 380 6.74 -22.31 0.01
CA ALA A 380 6.11 -22.95 -1.15
C ALA A 380 6.64 -22.39 -2.48
N LYS A 381 6.79 -21.07 -2.56
CA LYS A 381 7.40 -20.38 -3.70
C LYS A 381 8.89 -20.73 -3.81
N ASN A 382 9.68 -20.69 -2.74
CA ASN A 382 11.12 -20.98 -2.80
C ASN A 382 11.40 -22.40 -3.32
N VAL A 383 10.69 -23.40 -2.80
CA VAL A 383 10.78 -24.80 -3.28
C VAL A 383 10.39 -24.91 -4.76
N SER A 384 9.38 -24.15 -5.18
CA SER A 384 8.95 -24.14 -6.59
C SER A 384 10.00 -23.57 -7.51
N PHE A 385 10.60 -22.43 -7.14
CA PHE A 385 11.69 -21.81 -7.90
C PHE A 385 12.91 -22.70 -7.95
N GLU A 386 13.37 -23.22 -6.81
CA GLU A 386 14.53 -24.11 -6.77
C GLU A 386 14.33 -25.37 -7.62
N SER A 387 13.17 -26.03 -7.51
CA SER A 387 12.89 -27.25 -8.27
C SER A 387 12.60 -27.02 -9.76
N THR A 388 12.27 -25.79 -10.18
CA THR A 388 11.91 -25.48 -11.58
C THR A 388 13.05 -24.79 -12.32
N THR A 389 13.72 -23.82 -11.69
CA THR A 389 14.76 -22.98 -12.31
C THR A 389 16.14 -23.17 -11.67
N GLY A 390 16.27 -24.03 -10.65
CA GLY A 390 17.55 -24.30 -9.97
C GLY A 390 18.04 -23.18 -9.05
N MET A 391 17.26 -22.11 -8.88
CA MET A 391 17.63 -20.97 -8.03
C MET A 391 16.38 -20.35 -7.41
N VAL A 392 16.48 -19.96 -6.14
CA VAL A 392 15.40 -19.27 -5.42
C VAL A 392 15.26 -17.83 -5.91
N GLY A 393 14.07 -17.49 -6.41
CA GLY A 393 13.68 -16.12 -6.77
C GLY A 393 13.67 -15.86 -8.28
N SER A 394 13.02 -14.77 -8.67
CA SER A 394 12.97 -14.30 -10.04
C SER A 394 14.17 -13.37 -10.32
N GLY A 395 14.71 -13.44 -11.54
CA GLY A 395 15.78 -12.55 -12.01
C GLY A 395 15.32 -11.13 -12.37
N ASN A 396 14.03 -10.80 -12.19
CA ASN A 396 13.48 -9.52 -12.64
C ASN A 396 13.97 -8.34 -11.78
N SER A 397 14.17 -7.22 -12.44
CA SER A 397 14.53 -5.90 -11.92
C SER A 397 13.30 -4.98 -11.84
N TYR A 398 13.23 -4.17 -10.80
CA TYR A 398 12.15 -3.20 -10.62
C TYR A 398 12.37 -1.92 -11.46
N THR A 399 12.49 -2.07 -12.78
CA THR A 399 12.73 -0.95 -13.72
C THR A 399 11.59 -0.82 -14.73
N GLU A 400 11.48 0.35 -15.33
CA GLU A 400 10.50 0.63 -16.39
C GLU A 400 10.71 -0.24 -17.63
N THR A 401 11.94 -0.71 -17.87
CA THR A 401 12.35 -1.52 -19.04
C THR A 401 12.26 -3.03 -18.81
N ASP A 402 11.88 -3.47 -17.61
CA ASP A 402 11.69 -4.89 -17.30
C ASP A 402 10.26 -5.13 -16.82
N LEU A 403 10.00 -5.06 -15.50
CA LEU A 403 8.63 -5.20 -15.00
C LEU A 403 7.69 -4.12 -15.56
N GLY A 404 8.18 -2.90 -15.80
CA GLY A 404 7.36 -1.81 -16.29
C GLY A 404 6.92 -1.94 -17.75
N SER A 405 7.68 -2.64 -18.60
CA SER A 405 7.39 -2.75 -20.03
C SER A 405 6.31 -3.79 -20.36
N ALA A 406 5.87 -4.58 -19.37
CA ALA A 406 4.85 -5.59 -19.57
C ALA A 406 3.52 -4.99 -20.05
N SER A 407 2.93 -5.60 -21.07
CA SER A 407 1.60 -5.25 -21.58
C SER A 407 0.46 -5.87 -20.75
N LEU A 408 0.76 -6.88 -19.92
CA LEU A 408 -0.20 -7.52 -19.02
C LEU A 408 0.39 -7.77 -17.61
N TYR A 409 -0.37 -7.40 -16.59
CA TYR A 409 -0.10 -7.73 -15.18
C TYR A 409 -1.20 -8.65 -14.64
N VAL A 410 -0.86 -9.84 -14.16
CA VAL A 410 -1.83 -10.78 -13.57
C VAL A 410 -1.51 -10.98 -12.10
N TYR A 411 -2.47 -10.76 -11.21
CA TYR A 411 -2.31 -10.97 -9.78
C TYR A 411 -3.12 -12.19 -9.34
N PHE A 412 -2.49 -13.13 -8.65
CA PHE A 412 -3.13 -14.26 -7.98
C PHE A 412 -3.00 -14.11 -6.47
N GLY A 413 -4.10 -13.72 -5.82
CA GLY A 413 -4.20 -13.57 -4.37
C GLY A 413 -3.19 -12.59 -3.77
N ASP A 414 -2.70 -11.62 -4.56
CA ASP A 414 -1.68 -10.66 -4.15
C ASP A 414 -2.21 -9.23 -4.05
N ASN A 415 -2.70 -8.87 -2.86
CA ASN A 415 -3.18 -7.54 -2.57
C ASN A 415 -2.03 -6.54 -2.30
N GLN A 416 -1.30 -6.17 -3.35
CA GLN A 416 -0.16 -5.26 -3.24
C GLN A 416 -0.54 -3.83 -2.87
N ALA A 417 -1.70 -3.33 -3.28
CA ALA A 417 -2.11 -1.96 -2.99
C ALA A 417 -2.19 -1.65 -1.49
N GLU A 418 -2.50 -2.66 -0.66
CA GLU A 418 -2.58 -2.53 0.81
C GLU A 418 -1.33 -3.05 1.52
N SER A 419 -0.80 -4.19 1.07
CA SER A 419 0.39 -4.80 1.68
C SER A 419 1.68 -4.06 1.32
N ARG A 420 1.81 -3.62 0.06
CA ARG A 420 2.98 -2.98 -0.55
C ARG A 420 2.63 -1.75 -1.40
N PRO A 421 2.02 -0.70 -0.81
CA PRO A 421 1.42 0.39 -1.58
C PRO A 421 2.39 1.15 -2.48
N VAL A 422 3.66 1.25 -2.07
CA VAL A 422 4.73 1.94 -2.83
C VAL A 422 5.09 1.17 -4.11
N HIS A 423 5.26 -0.15 -3.99
CA HIS A 423 5.54 -1.00 -5.16
C HIS A 423 4.33 -1.05 -6.10
N PHE A 424 3.13 -1.26 -5.56
CA PHE A 424 1.92 -1.25 -6.36
C PHE A 424 1.69 0.09 -7.07
N GLY A 425 1.94 1.21 -6.39
CA GLY A 425 1.81 2.54 -6.97
C GLY A 425 2.72 2.76 -8.18
N MET A 426 3.93 2.19 -8.17
CA MET A 426 4.85 2.21 -9.31
C MET A 426 4.37 1.31 -10.46
N ILE A 427 3.98 0.06 -10.17
CA ILE A 427 3.42 -0.84 -11.21
C ILE A 427 2.17 -0.24 -11.85
N ASN A 428 1.28 0.34 -11.05
CA ASN A 428 0.07 0.98 -11.54
C ASN A 428 0.36 2.28 -12.33
N ASP A 429 1.43 3.02 -12.00
CA ASP A 429 1.90 4.14 -12.82
C ASP A 429 2.33 3.67 -14.22
N TRP A 430 3.17 2.63 -14.29
CA TRP A 430 3.60 2.05 -15.57
C TRP A 430 2.42 1.48 -16.36
N LYS A 431 1.51 0.76 -15.70
CA LYS A 431 0.27 0.28 -16.31
C LYS A 431 -0.48 1.41 -17.03
N LEU A 432 -0.67 2.54 -16.35
CA LEU A 432 -1.42 3.67 -16.90
C LEU A 432 -0.68 4.39 -18.02
N LYS A 433 0.65 4.54 -17.92
CA LYS A 433 1.48 5.18 -18.95
C LYS A 433 1.58 4.35 -20.22
N ASN A 434 1.82 3.04 -20.07
CA ASN A 434 2.02 2.11 -21.17
C ASN A 434 0.70 1.58 -21.70
N GLY A 435 -0.38 1.82 -20.97
CA GLY A 435 -1.69 1.34 -21.32
C GLY A 435 -1.86 -0.18 -21.17
N ALA A 436 -1.04 -0.81 -20.34
CA ALA A 436 -1.08 -2.23 -20.06
C ALA A 436 -2.40 -2.65 -19.39
N ARG A 437 -2.74 -3.93 -19.51
CA ARG A 437 -3.89 -4.54 -18.84
C ARG A 437 -3.51 -5.12 -17.49
N MET A 438 -4.49 -5.21 -16.60
CA MET A 438 -4.36 -5.84 -15.29
C MET A 438 -5.52 -6.79 -15.02
N ILE A 439 -5.21 -8.03 -14.67
CA ILE A 439 -6.18 -9.05 -14.22
C ILE A 439 -5.87 -9.37 -12.76
N VAL A 440 -6.89 -9.48 -11.91
CA VAL A 440 -6.72 -9.86 -10.50
C VAL A 440 -7.65 -11.02 -10.18
N ALA A 441 -7.08 -12.19 -9.90
CA ALA A 441 -7.77 -13.32 -9.28
C ALA A 441 -7.64 -13.20 -7.76
N ASP A 442 -8.76 -12.89 -7.10
CA ASP A 442 -8.82 -12.72 -5.64
C ASP A 442 -10.24 -13.03 -5.17
N PRO A 443 -10.45 -13.85 -4.12
CA PRO A 443 -11.79 -14.11 -3.59
C PRO A 443 -12.52 -12.83 -3.11
N ARG A 444 -11.78 -11.76 -2.82
CA ARG A 444 -12.32 -10.47 -2.39
C ARG A 444 -12.02 -9.41 -3.44
N LEU A 445 -12.93 -8.46 -3.61
CA LEU A 445 -12.60 -7.21 -4.31
C LEU A 445 -11.70 -6.35 -3.41
N THR A 446 -10.40 -6.62 -3.46
CA THR A 446 -9.37 -5.85 -2.77
C THR A 446 -9.14 -4.50 -3.44
N VAL A 447 -8.37 -3.61 -2.79
CA VAL A 447 -7.94 -2.35 -3.44
C VAL A 447 -7.15 -2.63 -4.71
N THR A 448 -6.34 -3.69 -4.74
CA THR A 448 -5.64 -4.12 -5.96
C THR A 448 -6.62 -4.52 -7.06
N ALA A 449 -7.62 -5.36 -6.74
CA ALA A 449 -8.68 -5.75 -7.67
C ALA A 449 -9.49 -4.54 -8.21
N SER A 450 -9.71 -3.51 -7.38
CA SER A 450 -10.41 -2.28 -7.80
C SER A 450 -9.70 -1.46 -8.89
N LYS A 451 -8.42 -1.76 -9.15
CA LYS A 451 -7.58 -1.16 -10.21
C LYS A 451 -7.39 -2.07 -11.42
N ALA A 452 -7.86 -3.31 -11.33
CA ALA A 452 -7.77 -4.30 -12.38
C ALA A 452 -8.79 -4.02 -13.48
N ASP A 453 -8.41 -4.28 -14.73
CA ASP A 453 -9.32 -4.29 -15.86
C ASP A 453 -10.27 -5.50 -15.80
N ARG A 454 -9.88 -6.56 -15.09
CA ARG A 454 -10.74 -7.71 -14.80
C ARG A 454 -10.47 -8.23 -13.40
N TRP A 455 -11.54 -8.35 -12.60
CA TRP A 455 -11.50 -9.08 -11.34
C TRP A 455 -12.12 -10.47 -11.53
N LEU A 456 -11.42 -11.50 -11.08
CA LEU A 456 -11.89 -12.88 -11.06
C LEU A 456 -12.19 -13.25 -9.59
N PRO A 457 -13.48 -13.32 -9.18
CA PRO A 457 -13.89 -13.65 -7.82
C PRO A 457 -13.73 -15.16 -7.55
N ILE A 458 -12.49 -15.63 -7.61
CA ILE A 458 -12.16 -17.05 -7.49
C ILE A 458 -12.51 -17.60 -6.11
N ARG A 459 -12.98 -18.86 -6.05
CA ARG A 459 -13.15 -19.58 -4.79
C ARG A 459 -11.79 -19.78 -4.10
N GLY A 460 -11.66 -19.40 -2.83
CA GLY A 460 -10.38 -19.48 -2.11
C GLY A 460 -9.73 -20.87 -2.15
N GLY A 461 -8.43 -20.92 -2.49
CA GLY A 461 -7.63 -22.15 -2.56
C GLY A 461 -7.75 -22.94 -3.88
N THR A 462 -8.41 -22.39 -4.90
CA THR A 462 -8.67 -23.07 -6.18
C THR A 462 -7.83 -22.55 -7.34
N ASP A 463 -6.85 -21.70 -7.05
CA ASP A 463 -5.94 -21.06 -8.01
C ASP A 463 -5.16 -22.07 -8.86
N TYR A 464 -4.84 -23.23 -8.29
CA TYR A 464 -4.19 -24.31 -9.04
C TYR A 464 -5.08 -24.84 -10.17
N ALA A 465 -6.38 -25.02 -9.91
CA ALA A 465 -7.33 -25.45 -10.94
C ALA A 465 -7.50 -24.38 -12.03
N LEU A 466 -7.49 -23.09 -11.65
CA LEU A 466 -7.50 -22.00 -12.63
C LEU A 466 -6.25 -22.03 -13.51
N ALA A 467 -5.06 -22.17 -12.93
CA ALA A 467 -3.80 -22.23 -13.67
C ALA A 467 -3.77 -23.42 -14.65
N LEU A 468 -4.21 -24.60 -14.22
CA LEU A 468 -4.31 -25.78 -15.09
C LEU A 468 -5.33 -25.59 -16.23
N GLY A 469 -6.49 -24.99 -15.94
CA GLY A 469 -7.50 -24.67 -16.96
C GLY A 469 -7.01 -23.67 -18.01
N ILE A 470 -6.22 -22.69 -17.58
CA ILE A 470 -5.54 -21.72 -18.47
C ILE A 470 -4.52 -22.46 -19.36
N ALA A 471 -3.62 -23.24 -18.75
CA ALA A 471 -2.60 -23.99 -19.48
C ALA A 471 -3.21 -24.96 -20.49
N HIS A 472 -4.27 -25.68 -20.11
CA HIS A 472 -5.03 -26.53 -21.02
C HIS A 472 -5.52 -25.76 -22.23
N HIS A 473 -6.10 -24.56 -22.05
CA HIS A 473 -6.57 -23.79 -23.20
C HIS A 473 -5.42 -23.38 -24.11
N ILE A 474 -4.32 -22.87 -23.54
CA ILE A 474 -3.11 -22.47 -24.27
C ILE A 474 -2.61 -23.64 -25.13
N PHE A 475 -2.48 -24.83 -24.56
CA PHE A 475 -2.04 -26.00 -25.33
C PHE A 475 -3.06 -26.47 -26.36
N SER A 476 -4.35 -26.58 -25.99
CA SER A 476 -5.40 -27.06 -26.90
C SER A 476 -5.63 -26.15 -28.10
N ALA A 477 -5.32 -24.86 -27.95
CA ALA A 477 -5.43 -23.85 -28.99
C ALA A 477 -4.06 -23.52 -29.65
N ASP A 478 -3.01 -24.26 -29.30
CA ASP A 478 -1.66 -24.12 -29.88
C ASP A 478 -1.07 -22.70 -29.73
N LEU A 479 -1.29 -22.08 -28.57
CA LEU A 479 -0.92 -20.68 -28.26
C LEU A 479 0.41 -20.54 -27.48
N HIS A 480 1.09 -21.64 -27.19
CA HIS A 480 2.36 -21.61 -26.46
C HIS A 480 3.52 -21.26 -27.40
N ASP A 481 4.57 -20.66 -26.87
CA ASP A 481 5.82 -20.44 -27.60
C ASP A 481 6.54 -21.79 -27.79
N LYS A 482 6.39 -22.37 -28.98
CA LYS A 482 6.97 -23.67 -29.34
C LYS A 482 8.49 -23.64 -29.31
N ASP A 483 9.09 -22.59 -29.87
CA ASP A 483 10.55 -22.46 -29.94
C ASP A 483 11.14 -22.37 -28.53
N PHE A 484 10.49 -21.62 -27.63
CA PHE A 484 10.92 -21.57 -26.24
C PHE A 484 10.77 -22.93 -25.54
N CYS A 485 9.62 -23.59 -25.69
CA CYS A 485 9.38 -24.91 -25.10
C CYS A 485 10.39 -25.95 -25.57
N GLU A 486 10.66 -26.05 -26.87
CA GLU A 486 11.57 -27.03 -27.46
C GLU A 486 13.03 -26.81 -27.05
N ASN A 487 13.46 -25.55 -26.90
CA ASN A 487 14.86 -25.23 -26.63
C ASN A 487 15.19 -25.06 -25.14
N TRP A 488 14.22 -24.67 -24.31
CA TRP A 488 14.48 -24.22 -22.93
C TRP A 488 13.67 -24.92 -21.85
N VAL A 489 12.67 -25.75 -22.19
CA VAL A 489 11.80 -26.40 -21.20
C VAL A 489 11.90 -27.91 -21.28
N VAL A 490 12.39 -28.56 -20.23
CA VAL A 490 12.43 -30.03 -20.16
C VAL A 490 11.08 -30.59 -19.74
N GLY A 491 10.52 -31.52 -20.52
CA GLY A 491 9.29 -32.26 -20.20
C GLY A 491 8.00 -31.46 -20.38
N TRP A 492 8.00 -30.41 -21.20
CA TRP A 492 6.81 -29.60 -21.48
C TRP A 492 5.71 -30.41 -22.20
N ASP A 493 6.11 -31.34 -23.07
CA ASP A 493 5.24 -32.25 -23.82
C ASP A 493 4.56 -33.26 -22.89
N ALA A 494 5.33 -33.87 -21.97
CA ALA A 494 4.79 -34.75 -20.95
C ALA A 494 3.83 -34.03 -19.98
N TRP A 495 4.10 -32.75 -19.68
CA TRP A 495 3.20 -31.92 -18.87
C TRP A 495 1.90 -31.60 -19.61
N ARG A 496 1.97 -31.22 -20.90
CA ARG A 496 0.82 -31.01 -21.77
C ARG A 496 -0.04 -32.27 -21.85
N ASP A 497 0.55 -33.41 -22.14
CA ASP A 497 -0.18 -34.67 -22.29
C ASP A 497 -0.89 -35.04 -20.99
N ARG A 498 -0.21 -34.85 -19.85
CA ARG A 498 -0.82 -35.04 -18.53
C ARG A 498 -2.01 -34.10 -18.26
N ILE A 499 -1.95 -32.86 -18.73
CA ILE A 499 -3.06 -31.91 -18.64
C ILE A 499 -4.28 -32.42 -19.42
N PHE A 500 -4.06 -32.96 -20.61
CA PHE A 500 -5.13 -33.52 -21.45
C PHE A 500 -5.68 -34.84 -20.90
N ASP A 501 -4.82 -35.76 -20.47
CA ASP A 501 -5.20 -37.07 -19.92
C ASP A 501 -6.08 -36.95 -18.67
N HIS A 502 -5.81 -35.95 -17.82
CA HIS A 502 -6.63 -35.67 -16.64
C HIS A 502 -7.84 -34.76 -16.92
N GLY A 503 -8.00 -34.27 -18.15
CA GLY A 503 -9.15 -33.45 -18.54
C GLY A 503 -9.23 -32.12 -17.81
N TYR A 504 -8.11 -31.44 -17.57
CA TYR A 504 -8.08 -30.14 -16.88
C TYR A 504 -8.56 -28.98 -17.76
N SER A 505 -9.70 -29.15 -18.44
CA SER A 505 -10.28 -28.16 -19.34
C SER A 505 -10.80 -26.92 -18.60
N PRO A 506 -11.09 -25.82 -19.32
CA PRO A 506 -11.81 -24.68 -18.76
C PRO A 506 -13.14 -25.07 -18.08
N GLU A 507 -13.88 -26.05 -18.62
CA GLU A 507 -15.11 -26.57 -18.00
C GLU A 507 -14.85 -27.22 -16.65
N TRP A 508 -13.80 -28.05 -16.57
CA TRP A 508 -13.40 -28.68 -15.32
C TRP A 508 -12.97 -27.63 -14.28
N ALA A 509 -12.13 -26.68 -14.69
CA ALA A 509 -11.65 -25.61 -13.82
C ALA A 509 -12.78 -24.72 -13.34
N SER A 510 -13.80 -24.46 -14.18
CA SER A 510 -14.95 -23.65 -13.82
C SER A 510 -15.74 -24.21 -12.64
N ASN A 511 -16.00 -25.51 -12.63
CA ASN A 511 -16.71 -26.18 -11.52
C ASN A 511 -15.98 -25.99 -10.18
N ILE A 512 -14.65 -25.99 -10.19
CA ILE A 512 -13.81 -25.89 -9.00
C ILE A 512 -13.60 -24.43 -8.58
N THR A 513 -13.42 -23.52 -9.53
CA THR A 513 -13.03 -22.12 -9.27
C THR A 513 -14.22 -21.18 -9.11
N GLY A 514 -15.37 -21.53 -9.70
CA GLY A 514 -16.50 -20.62 -9.87
C GLY A 514 -16.32 -19.56 -10.97
N ILE A 515 -15.26 -19.67 -11.78
CA ILE A 515 -15.02 -18.77 -12.92
C ILE A 515 -15.58 -19.41 -14.20
N GLU A 516 -16.35 -18.65 -14.98
CA GLU A 516 -16.97 -19.17 -16.21
C GLU A 516 -15.94 -19.70 -17.22
N PRO A 517 -16.21 -20.82 -17.93
CA PRO A 517 -15.24 -21.41 -18.87
C PRO A 517 -14.84 -20.43 -19.98
N ALA A 518 -15.75 -19.57 -20.43
CA ALA A 518 -15.47 -18.54 -21.42
C ALA A 518 -14.43 -17.53 -20.91
N VAL A 519 -14.56 -17.11 -19.64
CA VAL A 519 -13.64 -16.17 -19.00
C VAL A 519 -12.25 -16.80 -18.83
N ILE A 520 -12.16 -18.08 -18.44
CA ILE A 520 -10.89 -18.80 -18.33
C ILE A 520 -10.17 -18.82 -19.70
N ARG A 521 -10.90 -19.13 -20.77
CA ARG A 521 -10.34 -19.11 -22.14
C ARG A 521 -9.89 -17.73 -22.58
N GLU A 522 -10.64 -16.68 -22.25
CA GLU A 522 -10.25 -15.30 -22.54
C GLU A 522 -8.96 -14.91 -21.81
N VAL A 523 -8.86 -15.20 -20.51
CA VAL A 523 -7.65 -14.94 -19.72
C VAL A 523 -6.45 -15.68 -20.30
N ALA A 524 -6.64 -16.95 -20.71
CA ALA A 524 -5.59 -17.73 -21.36
C ALA A 524 -5.12 -17.12 -22.69
N ARG A 525 -6.04 -16.63 -23.53
CA ARG A 525 -5.67 -15.91 -24.76
C ARG A 525 -4.98 -14.58 -24.48
N GLU A 526 -5.43 -13.85 -23.46
CA GLU A 526 -4.79 -12.59 -23.06
C GLU A 526 -3.36 -12.81 -22.55
N ILE A 527 -3.13 -13.86 -21.75
CA ILE A 527 -1.79 -14.22 -21.28
C ILE A 527 -0.90 -14.62 -22.45
N ALA A 528 -1.36 -15.53 -23.32
CA ALA A 528 -0.56 -16.04 -24.43
C ALA A 528 -0.24 -14.97 -25.50
N ALA A 529 -1.11 -13.98 -25.68
CA ALA A 529 -0.92 -12.91 -26.67
C ALA A 529 -0.17 -11.67 -26.12
N ALA A 530 0.13 -11.62 -24.82
CA ALA A 530 0.75 -10.45 -24.21
C ALA A 530 2.22 -10.30 -24.63
N ASP A 531 2.58 -9.11 -25.13
CA ASP A 531 3.98 -8.68 -25.25
C ASP A 531 4.51 -8.33 -23.84
N GLY A 532 5.03 -9.36 -23.15
CA GLY A 532 5.37 -9.31 -21.73
C GLY A 532 4.17 -9.47 -20.80
N CYS A 533 4.20 -10.55 -20.00
CA CYS A 533 3.23 -10.83 -18.94
C CYS A 533 3.94 -10.96 -17.59
N VAL A 534 3.50 -10.22 -16.58
CA VAL A 534 4.02 -10.34 -15.21
C VAL A 534 2.95 -10.95 -14.31
N ILE A 535 3.24 -12.16 -13.81
CA ILE A 535 2.38 -12.85 -12.85
C ILE A 535 2.88 -12.57 -11.42
N PHE A 536 2.06 -11.90 -10.63
CA PHE A 536 2.29 -11.66 -9.21
C PHE A 536 1.53 -12.69 -8.37
N ALA A 537 2.26 -13.52 -7.64
CA ALA A 537 1.73 -14.42 -6.64
C ALA A 537 2.44 -14.20 -5.30
N ALA A 538 1.67 -14.15 -4.21
CA ALA A 538 2.19 -13.90 -2.87
C ALA A 538 1.58 -14.83 -1.83
N ARG A 539 1.16 -14.30 -0.68
CA ARG A 539 0.65 -15.11 0.45
C ARG A 539 -0.66 -15.81 0.12
N GLY A 540 -1.51 -15.22 -0.73
CA GLY A 540 -2.73 -15.86 -1.22
C GLY A 540 -2.51 -17.15 -2.00
N ILE A 541 -1.27 -17.45 -2.42
CA ILE A 541 -0.90 -18.73 -3.04
C ILE A 541 -0.01 -19.56 -2.12
N ASN A 542 0.93 -18.92 -1.41
CA ASN A 542 1.88 -19.62 -0.57
C ASN A 542 1.29 -20.23 0.70
N GLN A 543 0.18 -19.67 1.23
CA GLN A 543 -0.47 -20.15 2.45
C GLN A 543 -1.58 -21.17 2.15
N HIS A 544 -1.29 -22.12 1.26
CA HIS A 544 -2.19 -23.22 0.90
C HIS A 544 -1.45 -24.55 0.85
N SER A 545 -2.16 -25.64 1.12
CA SER A 545 -1.62 -27.00 1.10
C SER A 545 -1.06 -27.43 -0.25
N ASN A 546 -1.52 -26.81 -1.34
CA ASN A 546 -1.05 -27.03 -2.71
C ASN A 546 -0.13 -25.90 -3.23
N GLY A 547 0.29 -24.95 -2.38
CA GLY A 547 0.96 -23.72 -2.81
C GLY A 547 2.20 -23.94 -3.66
N THR A 548 2.98 -25.00 -3.40
CA THR A 548 4.15 -25.34 -4.23
C THR A 548 3.74 -25.70 -5.66
N GLN A 549 2.76 -26.58 -5.84
CA GLN A 549 2.33 -26.95 -7.20
C GLN A 549 1.62 -25.78 -7.90
N THR A 550 0.87 -24.96 -7.16
CA THR A 550 0.27 -23.74 -7.71
C THR A 550 1.34 -22.79 -8.25
N ASN A 551 2.38 -22.49 -7.46
CA ASN A 551 3.49 -21.64 -7.94
C ASN A 551 4.17 -22.27 -9.16
N ARG A 552 4.46 -23.58 -9.16
CA ARG A 552 5.04 -24.26 -10.33
C ARG A 552 4.18 -24.10 -11.58
N SER A 553 2.87 -24.30 -11.48
CA SER A 553 1.98 -24.10 -12.62
C SER A 553 1.90 -22.66 -13.10
N LEU A 554 1.94 -21.69 -12.18
CA LEU A 554 2.03 -20.28 -12.57
C LEU A 554 3.38 -19.91 -13.21
N MET A 555 4.46 -20.65 -12.93
CA MET A 555 5.76 -20.44 -13.57
C MET A 555 5.83 -21.06 -14.98
N PHE A 556 5.01 -22.06 -15.28
CA PHE A 556 4.91 -22.66 -16.61
C PHE A 556 3.94 -21.92 -17.54
N LEU A 557 3.04 -21.10 -16.98
CA LEU A 557 2.21 -20.15 -17.72
C LEU A 557 3.05 -18.93 -18.10
#